data_AF-A0A917AQP3-F1
#
_entry.id   AF-A0A917AQP3-F1
#
_cell.length_a   1.000
_cell.length_b   1.000
_cell.length_c   1.000
_cell.angle_alpha   90.00
_cell.angle_beta   90.00
_cell.angle_gamma   90.00
#
_symmetry.space_group_name_H-M   'P 1'
#
loop_
_entity.id
_entity.type
_entity.pdbx_description
1 polymer ?
#
loop_
_entity_poly.entity_id
_entity_poly.type
_entity_poly.pdbx_seq_one_letter_code
_entity_poly.pdbx_strand_id
1 'polypeptide(L)'
;MKKKKEFAVIGLGRFGGSICRELSNLGMEVMAIDTDEDRVNEFANIASHAVIADSTDEMVLKSLGIRNFDHVIVAIGDNLQASILTTLILKELGVKNITVKAQNDHHEKVLRKIGADQIVHPERDMGVRIANNIASNSVLDYLELSDEHSIVEIIANDKLIGHTIIDLDIRAKYGINIVAIKRGKEIIVSPRANEIIKEEDILIVIGADVDLDRYENYLSR
;
A
#
# COMPACT_ATOMS: atom_id res chain seq x y z
N MET A 1 27.58 -3.69 11.16
CA MET A 1 26.18 -3.30 11.51
C MET A 1 25.57 -2.61 10.31
N LYS A 2 24.37 -3.00 9.86
CA LYS A 2 23.67 -2.31 8.74
C LYS A 2 23.31 -0.90 9.23
N LYS A 3 23.67 0.15 8.47
CA LYS A 3 23.26 1.53 8.77
C LYS A 3 21.72 1.56 8.79
N LYS A 4 21.12 2.08 9.87
CA LYS A 4 19.67 2.29 9.91
C LYS A 4 19.31 3.31 8.83
N LYS A 5 18.23 3.04 8.11
CA LYS A 5 17.72 3.98 7.11
C LYS A 5 17.02 5.13 7.83
N GLU A 6 17.27 6.35 7.38
CA GLU A 6 16.66 7.57 7.92
C GLU A 6 15.54 8.03 6.98
N PHE A 7 14.35 8.27 7.54
CA PHE A 7 13.16 8.69 6.82
C PHE A 7 12.65 10.04 7.31
N ALA A 8 12.15 10.89 6.40
CA ALA A 8 11.41 12.08 6.76
C ALA A 8 9.99 12.03 6.19
N VAL A 9 9.00 12.41 6.98
CA VAL A 9 7.59 12.50 6.58
C VAL A 9 7.13 13.93 6.75
N ILE A 10 6.79 14.57 5.63
CA ILE A 10 6.29 15.95 5.57
C ILE A 10 4.78 15.92 5.36
N GLY A 11 4.03 16.46 6.31
CA GLY A 11 2.58 16.41 6.39
C GLY A 11 2.10 15.20 7.19
N LEU A 12 1.57 15.45 8.40
CA LEU A 12 1.14 14.47 9.39
C LEU A 12 -0.38 14.30 9.43
N GLY A 13 -1.04 14.47 8.28
CA GLY A 13 -2.43 14.08 8.11
C GLY A 13 -2.63 12.56 8.19
N ARG A 14 -3.83 12.06 7.89
CA ARG A 14 -4.15 10.61 7.98
C ARG A 14 -3.16 9.69 7.27
N PHE A 15 -2.73 10.07 6.06
CA PHE A 15 -1.81 9.26 5.27
C PHE A 15 -0.36 9.33 5.79
N GLY A 16 0.23 10.53 5.88
CA GLY A 16 1.59 10.70 6.36
C GLY A 16 1.78 10.25 7.82
N GLY A 17 0.79 10.54 8.68
CA GLY A 17 0.77 10.04 10.05
C GLY A 17 0.75 8.52 10.15
N SER A 18 -0.02 7.83 9.31
CA SER A 18 0.00 6.36 9.24
C SER A 18 1.39 5.83 8.85
N ILE A 19 2.01 6.43 7.82
CA ILE A 19 3.38 6.09 7.41
C ILE A 19 4.38 6.30 8.54
N CYS A 20 4.30 7.44 9.24
CA CYS A 20 5.20 7.77 10.35
C CYS A 20 5.10 6.75 11.49
N ARG A 21 3.88 6.34 11.88
CA ARG A 21 3.65 5.30 12.89
C ARG A 21 4.23 3.96 12.46
N GLU A 22 3.93 3.55 11.23
CA GLU A 22 4.36 2.23 10.75
C GLU A 22 5.89 2.15 10.61
N LEU A 23 6.54 3.18 10.07
CA LEU A 23 8.00 3.24 10.01
C LEU A 23 8.64 3.20 11.42
N SER A 24 8.04 3.89 12.39
CA SER A 24 8.50 3.85 13.79
C SER A 24 8.32 2.45 14.41
N ASN A 25 7.17 1.80 14.19
CA ASN A 25 6.90 0.43 14.64
C ASN A 25 7.91 -0.59 14.07
N LEU A 26 8.35 -0.36 12.83
CA LEU A 26 9.40 -1.15 12.17
C LEU A 26 10.82 -0.83 12.68
N GLY A 27 10.97 0.08 13.65
CA GLY A 27 12.23 0.45 14.29
C GLY A 27 13.12 1.37 13.46
N MET A 28 12.56 2.04 12.45
CA MET A 28 13.26 3.02 11.61
C MET A 28 13.38 4.37 12.31
N GLU A 29 14.38 5.17 11.91
CA GLU A 29 14.51 6.54 12.39
C GLU A 29 13.69 7.46 11.50
N VAL A 30 12.73 8.17 12.12
CA VAL A 30 11.74 8.99 11.40
C VAL A 30 11.74 10.41 11.94
N MET A 31 11.85 11.38 11.04
CA MET A 31 11.58 12.79 11.30
C MET A 31 10.17 13.14 10.79
N ALA A 32 9.28 13.52 11.70
CA ALA A 32 7.93 13.97 11.43
C ALA A 32 7.92 15.50 11.31
N ILE A 33 7.42 16.03 10.18
CA ILE A 33 7.38 17.46 9.89
C ILE A 33 5.95 17.86 9.54
N ASP A 34 5.39 18.86 10.21
CA ASP A 34 4.14 19.52 9.81
C ASP A 34 4.20 21.01 10.19
N THR A 35 3.37 21.83 9.57
CA THR A 35 3.18 23.24 9.96
C THR A 35 2.24 23.38 11.14
N ASP A 36 1.36 22.40 11.36
CA ASP A 36 0.38 22.36 12.44
C ASP A 36 1.01 21.79 13.72
N GLU A 37 1.10 22.62 14.76
CA GLU A 37 1.69 22.26 16.05
C GLU A 37 0.96 21.10 16.73
N ASP A 38 -0.38 21.04 16.64
CA ASP A 38 -1.16 19.99 17.28
C ASP A 38 -0.83 18.64 16.65
N ARG A 39 -0.70 18.61 15.31
CA ARG A 39 -0.25 17.39 14.61
C ARG A 39 1.16 17.00 14.99
N VAL A 40 2.09 17.93 15.12
CA VAL A 40 3.47 17.59 15.53
C VAL A 40 3.48 17.00 16.94
N ASN A 41 2.70 17.56 17.86
CA ASN A 41 2.59 17.09 19.24
C ASN A 41 2.05 15.65 19.34
N GLU A 42 1.10 15.26 18.49
CA GLU A 42 0.62 13.87 18.42
C GLU A 42 1.72 12.85 18.09
N PHE A 43 2.73 13.26 17.33
CA PHE A 43 3.80 12.39 16.84
C PHE A 43 5.11 12.55 17.62
N ALA A 44 5.19 13.45 18.60
CA ALA A 44 6.39 13.71 19.40
C ALA A 44 6.90 12.46 20.15
N ASN A 45 6.00 11.58 20.58
CA ASN A 45 6.35 10.31 21.26
C ASN A 45 6.39 9.10 20.31
N ILE A 46 6.13 9.31 19.01
CA ILE A 46 6.06 8.25 18.00
C ILE A 46 7.28 8.32 17.08
N ALA A 47 7.58 9.50 16.55
CA ALA A 47 8.72 9.73 15.69
C ALA A 47 10.02 9.84 16.51
N SER A 48 11.17 9.65 15.85
CA SER A 48 12.47 9.91 16.49
C SER A 48 12.67 11.41 16.73
N HIS A 49 12.16 12.23 15.81
CA HIS A 49 12.11 13.68 15.93
C HIS A 49 10.78 14.17 15.35
N ALA A 50 10.15 15.13 16.01
CA ALA A 50 8.95 15.81 15.50
C ALA A 50 9.23 17.31 15.47
N VAL A 51 8.97 17.96 14.34
CA VAL A 51 9.38 19.34 14.07
C VAL A 51 8.24 20.13 13.44
N ILE A 52 7.99 21.32 13.99
CA ILE A 52 7.09 22.31 13.40
C ILE A 52 7.88 23.09 12.36
N ALA A 53 7.56 22.94 11.09
CA ALA A 53 8.29 23.58 10.00
C ALA A 53 7.46 23.72 8.73
N ASP A 54 7.65 24.84 8.03
CA ASP A 54 7.15 25.04 6.67
C ASP A 54 8.14 24.45 5.67
N SER A 55 7.72 23.37 5.02
CA SER A 55 8.53 22.67 4.02
C SER A 55 8.66 23.41 2.69
N THR A 56 7.94 24.51 2.49
CA THR A 56 8.08 25.38 1.31
C THR A 56 9.23 26.37 1.45
N ASP A 57 9.82 26.49 2.64
CA ASP A 57 11.04 27.25 2.89
C ASP A 57 12.28 26.36 2.74
N GLU A 58 13.06 26.62 1.68
CA GLU A 58 14.30 25.90 1.40
C GLU A 58 15.32 25.99 2.54
N MET A 59 15.42 27.13 3.23
CA MET A 59 16.36 27.31 4.33
C MET A 59 15.97 26.46 5.53
N VAL A 60 14.66 26.32 5.79
CA VAL A 60 14.14 25.44 6.83
C VAL A 60 14.52 24.00 6.53
N LEU A 61 14.22 23.50 5.32
CA LEU A 61 14.57 22.13 4.93
C LEU A 61 16.09 21.85 4.95
N LYS A 62 16.92 22.83 4.57
CA LYS A 62 18.38 22.74 4.70
C LYS A 62 18.83 22.64 6.15
N SER A 63 18.27 23.46 7.05
CA SER A 63 18.66 23.47 8.47
C SER A 63 18.29 22.17 9.19
N LEU A 64 17.21 21.51 8.76
CA LEU A 64 16.81 20.17 9.21
C LEU A 64 17.69 19.06 8.64
N GLY A 65 18.61 19.38 7.72
CA GLY A 65 19.51 18.39 7.13
C GLY A 65 18.79 17.39 6.21
N ILE A 66 17.70 17.81 5.54
CA ILE A 66 16.81 16.91 4.79
C ILE A 66 17.54 16.06 3.73
N ARG A 67 18.66 16.57 3.20
CA ARG A 67 19.52 15.90 2.22
C ARG A 67 20.14 14.59 2.75
N ASN A 68 20.29 14.45 4.07
CA ASN A 68 20.93 13.29 4.68
C ASN A 68 20.02 12.05 4.76
N PHE A 69 18.71 12.27 4.63
CA PHE A 69 17.72 11.20 4.68
C PHE A 69 17.79 10.31 3.44
N ASP A 70 17.57 9.01 3.65
CA ASP A 70 17.57 8.03 2.56
C ASP A 70 16.29 8.13 1.73
N HIS A 71 15.19 8.55 2.35
CA HIS A 71 13.87 8.66 1.73
C HIS A 71 13.03 9.75 2.38
N VAL A 72 12.41 10.60 1.56
CA VAL A 72 11.49 11.65 2.04
C VAL A 72 10.10 11.42 1.46
N ILE A 73 9.09 11.46 2.32
CA ILE A 73 7.68 11.30 1.97
C ILE A 73 7.01 12.67 2.07
N VAL A 74 6.44 13.15 0.98
CA VAL A 74 5.61 14.38 0.94
C VAL A 74 4.14 13.98 0.92
N ALA A 75 3.49 14.10 2.06
CA ALA A 75 2.10 13.70 2.30
C ALA A 75 1.13 14.89 2.44
N ILE A 76 1.52 16.07 1.93
CA ILE A 76 0.69 17.28 1.87
C ILE A 76 -0.43 17.08 0.84
N GLY A 77 -1.70 17.22 1.27
CA GLY A 77 -2.87 16.90 0.44
C GLY A 77 -3.82 18.07 0.18
N ASP A 78 -4.00 18.96 1.13
CA ASP A 78 -4.90 20.12 1.07
C ASP A 78 -4.32 21.28 0.27
N ASN A 79 -2.98 21.38 0.18
CA ASN A 79 -2.31 22.43 -0.57
C ASN A 79 -1.41 21.85 -1.68
N LEU A 80 -1.94 21.82 -2.91
CA LEU A 80 -1.20 21.34 -4.09
C LEU A 80 0.04 22.17 -4.38
N GLN A 81 -0.02 23.49 -4.16
CA GLN A 81 1.12 24.37 -4.39
C GLN A 81 2.26 24.05 -3.44
N ALA A 82 1.96 23.86 -2.15
CA ALA A 82 2.95 23.45 -1.16
C ALA A 82 3.54 22.08 -1.50
N SER A 83 2.72 21.08 -1.85
CA SER A 83 3.20 19.75 -2.25
C SER A 83 4.17 19.80 -3.43
N ILE A 84 3.84 20.55 -4.48
CA ILE A 84 4.69 20.75 -5.67
C ILE A 84 5.99 21.47 -5.29
N LEU A 85 5.90 22.57 -4.55
CA LEU A 85 7.06 23.39 -4.19
C LEU A 85 8.02 22.64 -3.27
N THR A 86 7.51 21.97 -2.25
CA THR A 86 8.30 21.08 -1.37
C THR A 86 9.01 20.01 -2.17
N THR A 87 8.31 19.35 -3.10
CA THR A 87 8.92 18.31 -3.96
C THR A 87 10.05 18.87 -4.82
N LEU A 88 9.86 20.06 -5.41
CA LEU A 88 10.88 20.73 -6.20
C LEU A 88 12.13 21.04 -5.36
N ILE A 89 11.93 21.64 -4.18
CA ILE A 89 13.02 21.97 -3.24
C ILE A 89 13.78 20.70 -2.86
N LEU A 90 13.09 19.63 -2.47
CA LEU A 90 13.74 18.36 -2.11
C LEU A 90 14.60 17.80 -3.25
N LYS A 91 14.14 17.93 -4.50
CA LYS A 91 14.90 17.47 -5.67
C LYS A 91 16.15 18.34 -5.89
N GLU A 92 16.04 19.65 -5.76
CA GLU A 92 17.17 20.59 -5.87
C GLU A 92 18.19 20.39 -4.74
N LEU A 93 17.74 20.06 -3.54
CA LEU A 93 18.60 19.70 -2.40
C LEU A 93 19.28 18.34 -2.56
N GLY A 94 18.93 17.56 -3.59
CA GLY A 94 19.57 16.29 -3.92
C GLY A 94 19.12 15.12 -3.06
N VAL A 95 17.87 15.14 -2.56
CA VAL A 95 17.26 13.99 -1.90
C VAL A 95 17.16 12.83 -2.89
N LYS A 96 17.57 11.63 -2.45
CA LYS A 96 17.74 10.47 -3.34
C LYS A 96 16.42 9.83 -3.75
N ASN A 97 15.49 9.68 -2.81
CA ASN A 97 14.21 9.04 -3.03
C ASN A 97 13.10 9.91 -2.44
N ILE A 98 12.14 10.29 -3.29
CA ILE A 98 11.01 11.14 -2.92
C ILE A 98 9.72 10.43 -3.31
N THR A 99 8.91 10.07 -2.31
CA THR A 99 7.53 9.61 -2.52
C THR A 99 6.56 10.74 -2.26
N VAL A 100 5.66 11.02 -3.20
CA VAL A 100 4.69 12.12 -3.06
C VAL A 100 3.26 11.61 -3.17
N LYS A 101 2.39 12.08 -2.27
CA LYS A 101 0.95 11.87 -2.36
C LYS A 101 0.36 12.79 -3.44
N ALA A 102 -0.22 12.21 -4.48
CA ALA A 102 -1.01 12.97 -5.45
C ALA A 102 -2.48 13.10 -5.01
N GLN A 103 -3.14 14.15 -5.49
CA GLN A 103 -4.56 14.43 -5.24
C GLN A 103 -5.43 14.14 -6.47
N ASN A 104 -4.83 14.22 -7.66
CA ASN A 104 -5.48 13.99 -8.94
C ASN A 104 -4.42 13.81 -10.04
N ASP A 105 -4.84 13.44 -11.24
CA ASP A 105 -3.95 13.14 -12.36
C ASP A 105 -3.15 14.35 -12.86
N HIS A 106 -3.69 15.57 -12.74
CA HIS A 106 -2.97 16.79 -13.12
C HIS A 106 -1.82 17.05 -12.14
N HIS A 107 -2.07 16.87 -10.85
CA HIS A 107 -1.05 16.97 -9.80
C HIS A 107 0.06 15.93 -10.04
N GLU A 108 -0.31 14.66 -10.29
CA GLU A 108 0.63 13.61 -10.65
C GLU A 108 1.52 13.98 -11.85
N LYS A 109 0.93 14.48 -12.94
CA LYS A 109 1.68 14.88 -14.14
C LYS A 109 2.74 15.94 -13.83
N VAL A 110 2.43 16.89 -12.93
CA VAL A 110 3.40 17.91 -12.49
C VAL A 110 4.50 17.27 -11.64
N LEU A 111 4.13 16.46 -10.64
CA LEU A 111 5.08 15.78 -9.75
C LEU A 111 6.08 14.90 -10.51
N ARG A 112 5.64 14.16 -11.54
CA ARG A 112 6.55 13.37 -12.40
C ARG A 112 7.55 14.26 -13.12
N LYS A 113 7.11 15.39 -13.67
CA LYS A 113 7.97 16.31 -14.43
C LYS A 113 9.02 17.00 -13.58
N ILE A 114 8.73 17.27 -12.31
CA ILE A 114 9.68 17.90 -11.37
C ILE A 114 10.59 16.87 -10.65
N GLY A 115 10.41 15.57 -10.93
CA GLY A 115 11.33 14.53 -10.49
C GLY A 115 10.96 13.82 -9.20
N ALA A 116 9.68 13.75 -8.83
CA ALA A 116 9.21 12.80 -7.81
C ALA A 116 9.52 11.36 -8.27
N ASP A 117 10.15 10.56 -7.40
CA ASP A 117 10.60 9.21 -7.77
C ASP A 117 9.45 8.19 -7.69
N GLN A 118 8.54 8.37 -6.73
CA GLN A 118 7.33 7.58 -6.61
C GLN A 118 6.13 8.49 -6.32
N ILE A 119 5.00 8.21 -6.96
CA ILE A 119 3.74 8.93 -6.72
C ILE A 119 2.66 7.91 -6.35
N VAL A 120 1.87 8.23 -5.33
CA VAL A 120 0.84 7.35 -4.78
C VAL A 120 -0.51 8.07 -4.74
N HIS A 121 -1.60 7.31 -4.91
CA HIS A 121 -2.98 7.82 -4.82
C HIS A 121 -3.78 7.00 -3.79
N PRO A 122 -3.54 7.22 -2.49
CA PRO A 122 -4.05 6.33 -1.44
C PRO A 122 -5.57 6.12 -1.49
N GLU A 123 -6.32 7.21 -1.71
CA GLU A 123 -7.77 7.19 -1.78
C GLU A 123 -8.29 6.50 -3.05
N ARG A 124 -7.65 6.72 -4.20
CA ARG A 124 -8.03 6.10 -5.48
C ARG A 124 -7.78 4.61 -5.44
N ASP A 125 -6.57 4.22 -5.03
CA ASP A 125 -6.11 2.83 -5.06
C ASP A 125 -6.91 1.99 -4.06
N MET A 126 -7.18 2.51 -2.85
CA MET A 126 -8.06 1.85 -1.89
C MET A 126 -9.53 1.85 -2.35
N GLY A 127 -9.97 2.90 -3.06
CA GLY A 127 -11.32 2.98 -3.62
C GLY A 127 -11.59 1.88 -4.65
N VAL A 128 -10.65 1.62 -5.56
CA VAL A 128 -10.72 0.51 -6.52
C VAL A 128 -10.81 -0.82 -5.79
N ARG A 129 -9.95 -1.04 -4.80
CA ARG A 129 -9.92 -2.28 -4.02
C ARG A 129 -11.23 -2.53 -3.25
N ILE A 130 -11.80 -1.50 -2.62
CA ILE A 130 -13.10 -1.62 -1.93
C ILE A 130 -14.23 -1.84 -2.93
N ALA A 131 -14.24 -1.14 -4.07
CA ALA A 131 -15.28 -1.30 -5.08
C ALA A 131 -15.32 -2.71 -5.64
N ASN A 132 -14.16 -3.30 -5.94
CA ASN A 132 -14.07 -4.69 -6.41
C ASN A 132 -14.55 -5.68 -5.35
N ASN A 133 -14.20 -5.48 -4.07
CA ASN A 133 -14.70 -6.29 -2.96
C ASN A 133 -16.22 -6.17 -2.79
N ILE A 134 -16.81 -4.98 -2.91
CA ILE A 134 -18.28 -4.81 -2.82
C ILE A 134 -18.99 -5.45 -4.02
N ALA A 135 -18.42 -5.35 -5.22
CA ALA A 135 -19.02 -5.92 -6.43
C ALA A 135 -18.99 -7.45 -6.44
N SER A 136 -18.03 -8.05 -5.73
CA SER A 136 -17.86 -9.48 -5.63
C SER A 136 -18.30 -10.03 -4.28
N ASN A 137 -19.35 -10.87 -4.25
CA ASN A 137 -19.76 -11.54 -3.02
C ASN A 137 -18.73 -12.56 -2.48
N SER A 138 -17.74 -12.95 -3.30
CA SER A 138 -16.81 -14.04 -2.97
C SER A 138 -15.37 -13.56 -2.76
N VAL A 139 -15.01 -12.35 -3.19
CA VAL A 139 -13.64 -11.81 -3.10
C VAL A 139 -13.46 -10.92 -1.88
N LEU A 140 -12.59 -11.35 -0.96
CA LEU A 140 -12.21 -10.61 0.25
C LEU A 140 -11.07 -9.62 0.04
N ASP A 141 -10.15 -9.93 -0.87
CA ASP A 141 -8.99 -9.08 -1.11
C ASP A 141 -8.45 -9.29 -2.53
N TYR A 142 -7.91 -8.23 -3.11
CA TYR A 142 -7.39 -8.20 -4.46
C TYR A 142 -6.03 -7.48 -4.47
N LEU A 143 -5.01 -8.18 -4.97
CA LEU A 143 -3.66 -7.67 -5.16
C LEU A 143 -3.24 -7.88 -6.62
N GLU A 144 -3.12 -6.78 -7.36
CA GLU A 144 -2.64 -6.78 -8.74
C GLU A 144 -1.15 -7.13 -8.78
N LEU A 145 -0.76 -8.09 -9.62
CA LEU A 145 0.64 -8.46 -9.87
C LEU A 145 1.18 -7.84 -11.16
N SER A 146 0.31 -7.67 -12.15
CA SER A 146 0.56 -7.05 -13.46
C SER A 146 -0.77 -6.67 -14.09
N ASP A 147 -0.75 -5.92 -15.18
CA ASP A 147 -1.93 -5.49 -15.95
C ASP A 147 -2.90 -6.63 -16.38
N GLU A 148 -2.47 -7.90 -16.30
CA GLU A 148 -3.27 -9.06 -16.71
C GLU A 148 -3.38 -10.16 -15.62
N HIS A 149 -2.71 -10.02 -14.48
CA HIS A 149 -2.62 -11.08 -13.46
C HIS A 149 -2.74 -10.55 -12.05
N SER A 150 -3.46 -11.30 -11.21
CA SER A 150 -3.78 -10.89 -9.85
C SER A 150 -3.77 -12.04 -8.85
N ILE A 151 -3.63 -11.69 -7.58
CA ILE A 151 -3.87 -12.55 -6.43
C ILE A 151 -5.19 -12.12 -5.78
N VAL A 152 -6.04 -13.10 -5.50
CA VAL A 152 -7.38 -12.88 -4.98
C VAL A 152 -7.62 -13.79 -3.77
N GLU A 153 -8.20 -13.25 -2.71
CA GLU A 153 -8.72 -14.01 -1.57
C GLU A 153 -10.19 -14.37 -1.81
N ILE A 154 -10.52 -15.67 -1.82
CA ILE A 154 -11.86 -16.19 -2.08
C ILE A 154 -12.38 -16.93 -0.85
N ILE A 155 -13.57 -16.60 -0.37
CA ILE A 155 -14.23 -17.37 0.71
C ILE A 155 -14.75 -18.70 0.15
N ALA A 156 -14.46 -19.79 0.86
CA ALA A 156 -15.03 -21.09 0.55
C ALA A 156 -16.56 -21.07 0.67
N ASN A 157 -17.25 -21.40 -0.42
CA ASN A 157 -18.70 -21.59 -0.45
C ASN A 157 -19.08 -23.07 -0.51
N ASP A 158 -20.39 -23.36 -0.50
CA ASP A 158 -20.92 -24.74 -0.52
C ASP A 158 -20.44 -25.59 -1.71
N LYS A 159 -19.97 -24.96 -2.80
CA LYS A 159 -19.41 -25.68 -3.97
C LYS A 159 -17.99 -26.18 -3.74
N LEU A 160 -17.27 -25.57 -2.80
CA LEU A 160 -15.88 -25.88 -2.49
C LEU A 160 -15.77 -26.73 -1.22
N ILE A 161 -16.63 -26.46 -0.24
CA ILE A 161 -16.62 -27.13 1.05
C ILE A 161 -16.76 -28.65 0.86
N GLY A 162 -15.93 -29.41 1.58
CA GLY A 162 -15.92 -30.87 1.57
C GLY A 162 -15.20 -31.52 0.40
N HIS A 163 -14.75 -30.75 -0.60
CA HIS A 163 -14.00 -31.26 -1.74
C HIS A 163 -12.49 -31.08 -1.54
N THR A 164 -11.69 -31.98 -2.12
CA THR A 164 -10.24 -31.77 -2.18
C THR A 164 -9.85 -30.87 -3.35
N ILE A 165 -8.66 -30.27 -3.29
CA ILE A 165 -8.12 -29.45 -4.40
C ILE A 165 -8.08 -30.23 -5.72
N ILE A 166 -7.74 -31.53 -5.68
CA ILE A 166 -7.69 -32.38 -6.87
C ILE A 166 -9.08 -32.69 -7.44
N ASP A 167 -10.10 -32.84 -6.58
CA ASP A 167 -11.47 -33.11 -7.04
C ASP A 167 -12.04 -31.91 -7.80
N LEU A 168 -11.72 -30.70 -7.32
CA LEU A 168 -12.17 -29.46 -7.93
C LEU A 168 -11.45 -29.19 -9.26
N ASP A 169 -10.21 -29.66 -9.40
CA ASP A 169 -9.39 -29.55 -10.62
C ASP A 169 -9.32 -28.12 -11.17
N ILE A 170 -9.19 -27.18 -10.24
CA ILE A 170 -9.31 -25.73 -10.50
C ILE A 170 -8.29 -25.25 -11.52
N ARG A 171 -7.04 -25.74 -11.40
CA ARG A 171 -5.94 -25.37 -12.31
C ARG A 171 -6.22 -25.76 -13.75
N ALA A 172 -6.72 -26.97 -14.00
CA ALA A 172 -6.96 -27.41 -15.37
C ALA A 172 -8.24 -26.79 -15.96
N LYS A 173 -9.30 -26.62 -15.15
CA LYS A 173 -10.59 -26.10 -15.61
C LYS A 173 -10.60 -24.59 -15.84
N TYR A 174 -9.88 -23.85 -15.00
CA TYR A 174 -9.95 -22.38 -14.94
C TYR A 174 -8.58 -21.70 -15.06
N GLY A 175 -7.46 -22.43 -15.18
CA GLY A 175 -6.14 -21.79 -15.32
C GLY A 175 -5.58 -21.13 -14.05
N ILE A 176 -6.33 -21.14 -12.94
CA ILE A 176 -5.98 -20.49 -11.68
C ILE A 176 -5.33 -21.44 -10.67
N ASN A 177 -4.50 -20.90 -9.77
CA ASN A 177 -3.72 -21.65 -8.81
C ASN A 177 -4.05 -21.28 -7.37
N ILE A 178 -4.43 -22.26 -6.55
CA ILE A 178 -4.51 -22.08 -5.10
C ILE A 178 -3.09 -22.15 -4.53
N VAL A 179 -2.60 -21.04 -3.99
CA VAL A 179 -1.25 -20.94 -3.41
C VAL A 179 -1.24 -21.11 -1.90
N ALA A 180 -2.36 -20.79 -1.24
CA ALA A 180 -2.53 -20.99 0.19
C ALA A 180 -4.01 -21.11 0.57
N ILE A 181 -4.26 -21.71 1.75
CA ILE A 181 -5.56 -21.72 2.41
C ILE A 181 -5.38 -21.14 3.80
N LYS A 182 -6.09 -20.06 4.11
CA LYS A 182 -6.16 -19.49 5.45
C LYS A 182 -7.36 -20.09 6.17
N ARG A 183 -7.08 -20.76 7.30
CA ARG A 183 -8.04 -21.47 8.13
C ARG A 183 -7.98 -20.90 9.54
N GLY A 184 -8.90 -19.98 9.84
CA GLY A 184 -8.85 -19.19 11.07
C GLY A 184 -7.55 -18.38 11.18
N LYS A 185 -6.66 -18.78 12.11
CA LYS A 185 -5.34 -18.13 12.32
C LYS A 185 -4.18 -18.83 11.61
N GLU A 186 -4.39 -20.04 11.09
CA GLU A 186 -3.35 -20.80 10.40
C GLU A 186 -3.38 -20.52 8.89
N ILE A 187 -2.20 -20.56 8.28
CA ILE A 187 -2.04 -20.46 6.83
C ILE A 187 -1.36 -21.72 6.34
N ILE A 188 -2.08 -22.50 5.53
CA ILE A 188 -1.57 -23.68 4.84
C ILE A 188 -0.98 -23.22 3.52
N VAL A 189 0.34 -23.06 3.48
CA VAL A 189 1.07 -22.63 2.27
C VAL A 189 1.31 -23.83 1.36
N SER A 190 1.11 -23.63 0.05
CA SER A 190 1.26 -24.69 -0.97
C SER A 190 0.50 -25.96 -0.60
N PRO A 191 -0.84 -25.85 -0.40
CA PRO A 191 -1.65 -26.97 0.05
C PRO A 191 -1.51 -28.15 -0.90
N ARG A 192 -1.49 -29.36 -0.34
CA ARG A 192 -1.40 -30.57 -1.15
C ARG A 192 -2.70 -30.78 -1.92
N ALA A 193 -2.63 -31.51 -3.02
CA ALA A 193 -3.78 -31.79 -3.87
C ALA A 193 -4.93 -32.51 -3.12
N ASN A 194 -4.62 -33.24 -2.04
CA ASN A 194 -5.58 -33.94 -1.20
C ASN A 194 -6.07 -33.12 0.02
N GLU A 195 -5.70 -31.84 0.13
CA GLU A 195 -6.23 -30.97 1.18
C GLU A 195 -7.72 -30.73 0.94
N ILE A 196 -8.53 -30.95 1.98
CA ILE A 196 -9.99 -30.73 1.96
C ILE A 196 -10.26 -29.29 2.34
N ILE A 197 -11.06 -28.60 1.51
CA ILE A 197 -11.54 -27.25 1.81
C ILE A 197 -12.68 -27.34 2.83
N LYS A 198 -12.61 -26.53 3.88
CA LYS A 198 -13.57 -26.48 4.98
C LYS A 198 -14.38 -25.20 4.94
N GLU A 199 -15.45 -25.19 5.71
CA GLU A 199 -16.22 -23.98 5.99
C GLU A 199 -15.31 -22.89 6.59
N GLU A 200 -15.56 -21.63 6.22
CA GLU A 200 -14.77 -20.45 6.60
C GLU A 200 -13.31 -20.41 6.09
N ASP A 201 -12.87 -21.39 5.29
CA ASP A 201 -11.57 -21.31 4.64
C ASP A 201 -11.54 -20.14 3.66
N ILE A 202 -10.43 -19.41 3.65
CA ILE A 202 -10.14 -18.38 2.65
C ILE A 202 -9.04 -18.92 1.73
N LEU A 203 -9.38 -19.12 0.47
CA LEU A 203 -8.47 -19.56 -0.56
C LEU A 203 -7.71 -18.37 -1.12
N ILE A 204 -6.38 -18.44 -1.13
CA ILE A 204 -5.53 -17.45 -1.80
C ILE A 204 -5.19 -18.00 -3.17
N VAL A 205 -5.67 -17.33 -4.22
CA VAL A 205 -5.63 -17.81 -5.59
C VAL A 205 -4.87 -16.81 -6.48
N ILE A 206 -4.10 -17.31 -7.45
CA ILE A 206 -3.39 -16.52 -8.45
C ILE A 206 -3.77 -16.97 -9.86
N GLY A 207 -3.95 -16.02 -10.77
CA GLY A 207 -4.14 -16.29 -12.20
C GLY A 207 -4.40 -15.03 -13.02
N ALA A 208 -4.77 -15.21 -14.28
CA ALA A 208 -5.16 -14.12 -15.16
C ALA A 208 -6.53 -13.56 -14.75
N ASP A 209 -6.75 -12.24 -14.88
CA ASP A 209 -7.98 -11.59 -14.43
C ASP A 209 -9.24 -12.20 -15.09
N VAL A 210 -9.17 -12.48 -16.39
CA VAL A 210 -10.27 -13.12 -17.15
C VAL A 210 -10.66 -14.50 -16.62
N ASP A 211 -9.68 -15.25 -16.09
CA ASP A 211 -9.86 -16.59 -15.57
C ASP A 211 -10.37 -16.56 -14.12
N LEU A 212 -9.91 -15.59 -13.33
CA LEU A 212 -10.41 -15.30 -12.00
C LEU A 212 -11.89 -14.90 -12.05
N ASP A 213 -12.26 -13.99 -12.95
CA ASP A 213 -13.66 -13.57 -13.18
C ASP A 213 -14.54 -14.76 -13.59
N ARG A 214 -14.03 -15.63 -14.48
CA ARG A 214 -14.74 -16.83 -14.91
C ARG A 214 -14.97 -17.80 -13.74
N TYR A 215 -13.98 -17.96 -12.87
CA TYR A 215 -14.09 -18.80 -11.68
C TYR A 215 -15.06 -18.21 -10.66
N GLU A 216 -15.00 -16.90 -10.42
CA GLU A 216 -15.93 -16.21 -9.53
C GLU A 216 -17.39 -16.35 -10.01
N ASN A 217 -17.65 -16.18 -11.30
CA ASN A 217 -18.97 -16.40 -11.89
C ASN A 217 -19.48 -17.84 -11.71
N TYR A 218 -18.58 -18.82 -11.67
CA TYR A 218 -18.94 -20.20 -11.35
C TYR A 218 -19.33 -20.34 -9.87
N LEU A 219 -18.63 -19.66 -8.95
CA LEU A 219 -18.93 -19.71 -7.52
C LEU A 219 -20.23 -19.00 -7.16
N SER A 220 -20.57 -17.92 -7.86
CA SER A 220 -21.76 -17.09 -7.59
C SER A 220 -23.08 -17.64 -8.15
N ARG A 221 -23.05 -18.72 -8.95
CA ARG A 221 -24.23 -19.38 -9.53
C ARG A 221 -24.81 -20.46 -8.61
#